data_AF-A0A0S8AFV9-F1
#
_entry.id   AF-A0A0S8AFV9-F1
#
_cell.length_a   1.000
_cell.length_b   1.000
_cell.length_c   1.000
_cell.angle_alpha   90.00
_cell.angle_beta   90.00
_cell.angle_gamma   90.00
#
_symmetry.space_group_name_H-M   'P 1'
#
loop_
_entity.id
_entity.type
_entity.pdbx_description
1 polymer ?
#
loop_
_entity_poly.entity_id
_entity_poly.type
_entity_poly.pdbx_seq_one_letter_code
_entity_poly.pdbx_strand_id
1 'polypeptide(L)'
;MAWRIIETGEEVWHVHPAAEMRPDAKIWQLTLSFRAAKSEREPRSFWASYPIESNSKSSLFQAAERLTNDTLKEVLSQHLS
;
A
#
# COMPACT_ATOMS: atom_id res chain seq x y z
N MET A 1 13.54 3.58 -4.92
CA MET A 1 13.68 2.31 -4.16
C MET A 1 12.32 1.98 -3.56
N ALA A 2 11.91 0.71 -3.56
CA ALA A 2 10.67 0.27 -2.92
C ALA A 2 10.74 0.46 -1.40
N TRP A 3 9.63 0.84 -0.76
CA TRP A 3 9.58 0.96 0.71
C TRP A 3 9.47 -0.43 1.38
N ARG A 4 8.66 -1.30 0.79
CA ARG A 4 8.60 -2.73 1.08
C ARG A 4 8.57 -3.52 -0.22
N ILE A 5 9.14 -4.72 -0.18
CA ILE A 5 9.06 -5.70 -1.27
C ILE A 5 8.35 -6.91 -0.69
N ILE A 6 7.28 -7.34 -1.34
CA ILE A 6 6.52 -8.53 -0.96
C ILE A 6 6.52 -9.53 -2.11
N GLU A 7 6.68 -10.81 -1.77
CA GLU A 7 6.66 -11.92 -2.73
C GLU A 7 5.37 -12.71 -2.51
N THR A 8 4.60 -12.91 -3.59
CA THR A 8 3.36 -13.68 -3.58
C THR A 8 3.34 -14.64 -4.77
N GLY A 9 3.54 -15.93 -4.50
CA GLY A 9 3.64 -16.94 -5.55
C GLY A 9 4.81 -16.66 -6.48
N GLU A 10 4.51 -16.31 -7.73
CA GLU A 10 5.51 -16.02 -8.78
C GLU A 10 5.74 -14.51 -9.01
N GLU A 11 4.96 -13.64 -8.36
CA GLU A 11 5.06 -12.19 -8.54
C GLU A 11 5.77 -11.51 -7.36
N VAL A 12 6.66 -10.59 -7.69
CA VAL A 12 7.31 -9.67 -6.75
C VAL A 12 6.62 -8.32 -6.84
N TRP A 13 6.18 -7.78 -5.71
CA TRP A 13 5.46 -6.52 -5.64
C TRP A 13 6.25 -5.49 -4.82
N HIS A 14 6.41 -4.30 -5.41
CA HIS A 14 6.93 -3.12 -4.74
C HIS A 14 5.77 -2.36 -4.11
N VAL A 15 5.88 -2.09 -2.82
CA VAL A 15 4.85 -1.39 -2.04
C VAL A 15 5.38 -0.04 -1.59
N HIS A 16 4.54 0.98 -1.69
CA HIS A 16 4.82 2.33 -1.21
C HIS A 16 3.65 2.89 -0.41
N PRO A 17 3.88 3.48 0.77
CA PRO A 17 2.85 4.17 1.51
C PRO A 17 2.66 5.57 0.92
N ALA A 18 1.42 6.04 0.93
CA ALA A 18 1.03 7.39 0.58
C ALA A 18 0.00 7.90 1.59
N ALA A 19 -0.08 9.22 1.72
CA ALA A 19 -1.11 9.87 2.51
C ALA A 19 -2.02 10.62 1.55
N GLU A 20 -3.29 10.23 1.54
CA GLU A 20 -4.33 10.83 0.70
C GLU A 20 -5.28 11.65 1.59
N MET A 21 -5.59 12.87 1.18
CA MET A 21 -6.50 13.73 1.95
C MET A 21 -7.95 13.36 1.60
N ARG A 22 -8.76 13.03 2.59
CA ARG A 22 -10.20 12.81 2.37
C ARG A 22 -10.91 14.15 2.12
N PRO A 23 -11.70 14.27 1.04
CA PRO A 23 -12.37 15.53 0.67
C PRO A 23 -13.25 16.11 1.78
N ASP A 24 -13.96 15.26 2.51
CA ASP A 24 -15.03 15.70 3.42
C ASP A 24 -14.56 16.07 4.83
N ALA A 25 -13.37 15.60 5.25
CA ALA A 25 -12.99 15.62 6.67
C ALA A 25 -11.69 16.36 6.99
N LYS A 26 -10.90 16.80 6.01
CA LYS A 26 -9.51 17.27 6.22
C LYS A 26 -8.67 16.28 7.05
N ILE A 27 -8.98 15.00 6.94
CA ILE A 27 -8.27 13.89 7.56
C ILE A 27 -7.45 13.20 6.48
N TRP A 28 -6.22 12.85 6.81
CA TRP A 28 -5.39 12.03 5.95
C TRP A 28 -5.72 10.56 6.15
N GLN A 29 -5.79 9.81 5.07
CA GLN A 29 -5.90 8.36 5.04
C GLN A 29 -4.61 7.75 4.49
N LEU A 30 -4.18 6.63 5.07
CA LEU A 30 -3.08 5.83 4.54
C LEU A 30 -3.56 5.08 3.30
N THR A 31 -2.90 5.30 2.17
CA THR A 31 -3.11 4.57 0.91
C THR A 31 -1.83 3.83 0.55
N LEU A 32 -1.93 2.60 0.08
CA LEU A 32 -0.80 1.76 -0.31
C LEU A 32 -0.78 1.63 -1.84
N SER A 33 0.35 1.95 -2.47
CA SER A 33 0.58 1.69 -3.90
C SER A 33 1.29 0.36 -4.05
N PHE A 34 0.70 -0.54 -4.82
CA PHE A 34 1.28 -1.83 -5.19
C PHE A 34 1.67 -1.80 -6.67
N ARG A 35 2.90 -2.20 -6.98
CA ARG A 35 3.41 -2.30 -8.35
C ARG A 35 4.15 -3.61 -8.55
N ALA A 36 3.72 -4.41 -9.51
CA ALA A 36 4.44 -5.64 -9.88
C ALA A 36 5.81 -5.27 -10.47
N ALA A 37 6.88 -5.91 -9.98
CA ALA A 37 8.25 -5.65 -10.39
C ALA A 37 8.57 -6.25 -11.77
N LYS A 38 7.93 -7.38 -12.10
CA LYS A 38 7.95 -8.01 -13.42
C LYS A 38 6.56 -8.55 -13.69
N SER A 39 5.95 -8.09 -14.77
CA SER A 39 4.77 -8.70 -15.35
C SER A 39 5.07 -8.98 -16.81
N GLU A 40 4.89 -10.23 -17.22
CA GLU A 40 5.20 -10.68 -18.58
C GLU A 40 4.18 -10.19 -19.63
N ARG A 41 3.01 -9.69 -19.19
CA ARG A 41 1.93 -9.31 -20.09
C ARG A 41 1.59 -7.83 -20.04
N GLU A 42 1.43 -7.24 -18.85
CA GLU A 42 1.16 -5.80 -18.66
C GLU A 42 1.58 -5.33 -17.26
N PRO A 43 2.18 -4.13 -17.09
CA PRO A 43 2.56 -3.63 -15.77
C PRO A 43 1.33 -3.49 -14.85
N ARG A 44 1.21 -4.41 -13.88
CA ARG A 44 0.11 -4.41 -12.91
C ARG A 44 0.44 -3.43 -11.79
N SER A 45 -0.44 -2.47 -11.57
CA SER A 45 -0.36 -1.57 -10.43
C SER A 45 -1.74 -1.16 -9.96
N PHE A 46 -1.88 -0.98 -8.65
CA PHE A 46 -3.12 -0.49 -8.06
C PHE A 46 -2.83 0.27 -6.76
N TRP A 47 -3.87 0.95 -6.28
CA TRP A 47 -3.87 1.65 -5.02
C TRP A 47 -4.92 1.02 -4.12
N ALA A 48 -4.57 0.78 -2.87
CA ALA A 48 -5.49 0.26 -1.86
C ALA A 48 -5.51 1.21 -0.66
N SER A 49 -6.70 1.70 -0.32
CA SER A 49 -6.91 2.44 0.92
C SER A 49 -6.77 1.50 2.12
N TYR A 50 -5.99 1.91 3.11
CA TYR A 50 -5.77 1.17 4.35
C TYR A 50 -6.56 1.85 5.48
N PRO A 51 -7.17 1.10 6.43
CA PRO A 51 -8.06 1.66 7.46
C PRO A 51 -7.28 2.35 8.60
N ILE A 52 -6.29 3.18 8.26
CA ILE A 52 -5.59 4.06 9.19
C ILE A 52 -5.77 5.48 8.71
N GLU A 53 -6.30 6.31 9.60
CA GLU A 53 -6.55 7.73 9.37
C GLU A 53 -5.85 8.57 10.44
N SER A 54 -5.46 9.79 10.07
CA SER A 54 -4.86 10.74 11.00
C SER A 54 -5.05 12.17 10.52
N ASN A 55 -5.16 13.11 11.46
CA ASN A 55 -5.04 14.54 11.16
C ASN A 55 -3.60 14.96 10.81
N SER A 56 -2.62 14.07 10.98
CA SER A 56 -1.21 14.31 10.71
C SER A 56 -0.65 13.34 9.67
N LYS A 57 -0.09 13.91 8.58
CA LYS A 57 0.58 13.14 7.53
C LYS A 57 1.77 12.34 8.06
N SER A 58 2.54 12.87 9.02
CA SER A 58 3.70 12.17 9.60
C SER A 58 3.28 10.97 10.45
N SER A 59 2.17 11.10 11.17
CA SER A 59 1.61 10.00 11.97
C SER A 59 1.16 8.82 11.10
N LEU A 60 0.65 9.07 9.88
CA LEU A 60 0.35 7.99 8.93
C LEU A 60 1.59 7.21 8.51
N PHE A 61 2.70 7.90 8.20
CA PHE A 61 3.93 7.21 7.81
C PHE A 61 4.55 6.44 8.98
N GLN A 62 4.48 6.97 10.21
CA GLN A 62 4.88 6.21 11.40
C GLN A 62 4.02 4.97 11.61
N ALA A 63 2.71 5.07 11.35
CA ALA A 63 1.82 3.92 11.41
C ALA A 63 2.12 2.91 10.29
N ALA A 64 2.46 3.38 9.09
CA ALA A 64 2.89 2.54 7.98
C ALA A 64 4.14 1.71 8.34
N GLU A 65 5.14 2.29 9.02
CA GLU A 65 6.34 1.55 9.46
C GLU A 65 6.04 0.36 10.38
N ARG A 66 4.89 0.36 11.06
CA ARG A 66 4.45 -0.73 11.93
C ARG A 66 3.72 -1.85 11.16
N LEU A 67 3.41 -1.65 9.89
CA LEU A 67 2.77 -2.67 9.07
C LEU A 67 3.75 -3.81 8.79
N THR A 68 3.25 -5.03 8.98
CA THR A 68 4.00 -6.25 8.69
C THR A 68 3.87 -6.63 7.23
N ASN A 69 4.81 -7.41 6.71
CA ASN A 69 4.71 -7.94 5.35
C ASN A 69 3.47 -8.84 5.18
N ASP A 70 3.05 -9.55 6.22
CA ASP A 70 1.86 -10.42 6.16
C ASP A 70 0.57 -9.60 6.00
N THR A 71 0.46 -8.48 6.71
CA THR A 71 -0.64 -7.52 6.52
C THR A 71 -0.67 -6.96 5.09
N LEU A 72 0.50 -6.64 4.51
CA LEU A 72 0.57 -6.15 3.13
C LEU A 72 0.19 -7.23 2.11
N LYS A 73 0.55 -8.50 2.37
CA LYS A 73 0.14 -9.65 1.56
C LYS A 73 -1.37 -9.87 1.61
N GLU A 74 -1.99 -9.69 2.78
CA GLU A 74 -3.45 -9.80 2.92
C GLU A 74 -4.17 -8.75 2.07
N VAL A 75 -3.75 -7.47 2.16
CA VAL A 75 -4.30 -6.40 1.32
C VAL A 75 -4.13 -6.70 -0.16
N LEU A 76 -2.95 -7.20 -0.56
CA LEU A 76 -2.68 -7.61 -1.93
C LEU A 76 -3.63 -8.75 -2.37
N SER A 77 -3.80 -9.78 -1.54
CA SER A 77 -4.68 -10.91 -1.86
C SER A 77 -6.15 -10.51 -2.03
N GLN A 78 -6.64 -9.57 -1.23
CA GLN A 78 -8.01 -9.04 -1.33
C GLN A 78 -8.25 -8.27 -2.63
N HIS A 79 -7.21 -7.68 -3.22
CA HIS A 79 -7.33 -6.90 -4.46
C HIS A 79 -7.07 -7.71 -5.73
N LEU A 80 -6.40 -8.87 -5.62
CA LEU A 80 -6.13 -9.77 -6.73
C LEU A 80 -7.17 -10.90 -6.88
N SER A 81 -8.05 -11.07 -5.88
CA SER A 81 -9.19 -12.00 -5.95
C SER A 81 -10.30 -11.50 -6.87
#